data_AF-R5KBM7-F1
#
_entry.id   AF-R5KBM7-F1
#
_cell.length_a   1.000
_cell.length_b   1.000
_cell.length_c   1.000
_cell.angle_alpha   90.00
_cell.angle_beta   90.00
_cell.angle_gamma   90.00
#
_symmetry.space_group_name_H-M   'P 1'
#
loop_
_entity.id
_entity.type
_entity.pdbx_description
1 polymer ?
#
loop_
_entity_poly.entity_id
_entity_poly.type
_entity_poly.pdbx_seq_one_letter_code
_entity_poly.pdbx_strand_id
1 'polypeptide(L)'
;MEKGRYVCHVMKAIRKAVADANGISYEPAKCTYVGECNGTCPACDAELAGLERELALRRMAGKVVTVAGIALGAAALSSCSSENLVPEAIDNKTEAVGHNSEVFGAIDEESPIYPGGQAAMMKYIEQNIRYPDTVNRVEGRVVVSFVVDEDGTLKDVIVVRSLAPEYDEEALRLVRNMPKWKPGRLRGRCVKVRYTLPVKFKSE
;
A
#
# COMPACT_ATOMS: atom_id res chain seq x y z
N MET A 1 30.40 -0.15 6.05
CA MET A 1 29.12 0.49 5.68
C MET A 1 28.07 0.33 6.79
N GLU A 2 27.34 1.39 7.17
CA GLU A 2 26.47 1.45 8.38
C GLU A 2 24.95 1.25 8.10
N LYS A 3 24.54 1.12 6.83
CA LYS A 3 23.13 1.13 6.42
C LYS A 3 22.26 0.04 7.06
N GLY A 4 22.75 -1.20 7.16
CA GLY A 4 21.97 -2.30 7.75
C GLY A 4 21.73 -2.14 9.26
N ARG A 5 22.69 -1.55 9.99
CA ARG A 5 22.52 -1.25 11.42
C ARG A 5 21.50 -0.16 11.67
N TYR A 6 21.51 0.89 10.84
CA TYR A 6 20.51 1.95 10.90
C TYR A 6 19.08 1.40 10.67
N VAL A 7 18.88 0.60 9.62
CA VAL A 7 17.57 -0.01 9.33
C VAL A 7 17.11 -0.91 10.47
N CYS A 8 17.99 -1.74 11.03
CA CYS A 8 17.68 -2.58 12.19
C CYS A 8 17.26 -1.75 13.42
N HIS A 9 17.94 -0.63 13.69
CA HIS A 9 17.62 0.25 14.80
C HIS A 9 16.23 0.89 14.63
N VAL A 10 15.93 1.40 13.43
CA VAL A 10 14.61 1.98 13.11
C VAL A 10 13.50 0.95 13.27
N MET A 11 13.69 -0.28 12.75
CA MET A 11 12.69 -1.35 12.88
C MET A 11 12.45 -1.75 14.33
N LYS A 12 13.49 -1.79 15.17
CA LYS A 12 13.37 -2.05 16.61
C LYS A 12 12.60 -0.94 17.33
N ALA A 13 12.82 0.31 16.96
CA ALA A 13 12.09 1.45 17.51
C ALA A 13 10.59 1.41 17.16
N ILE A 14 10.26 1.11 15.90
CA ILE A 14 8.86 0.97 15.45
C ILE A 14 8.15 -0.16 16.21
N ARG A 15 8.78 -1.33 16.31
CA ARG A 15 8.23 -2.48 17.05
C ARG A 15 8.01 -2.16 18.52
N LYS A 16 8.94 -1.44 19.14
CA LYS A 16 8.80 -0.96 20.52
C LYS A 16 7.62 0.00 20.66
N ALA A 17 7.47 0.96 19.76
CA ALA A 17 6.33 1.88 19.80
C ALA A 17 4.99 1.17 19.67
N VAL A 18 4.89 0.15 18.79
CA VAL A 18 3.68 -0.69 18.68
C VAL A 18 3.45 -1.48 19.96
N ALA A 19 4.48 -2.09 20.54
CA ALA A 19 4.34 -2.85 21.77
C ALA A 19 3.91 -1.97 22.96
N ASP A 20 4.55 -0.82 23.16
CA ASP A 20 4.24 0.15 24.21
C ASP A 20 2.78 0.66 24.05
N ALA A 21 2.35 0.97 22.82
CA ALA A 21 0.98 1.41 22.52
C ALA A 21 -0.10 0.35 22.77
N ASN A 22 0.29 -0.92 22.82
CA ASN A 22 -0.61 -2.03 23.12
C ASN A 22 -0.40 -2.57 24.55
N GLY A 23 0.46 -1.97 25.38
CA GLY A 23 0.80 -2.52 26.70
C GLY A 23 1.36 -3.95 26.60
N ILE A 24 2.14 -4.22 25.56
CA ILE A 24 2.89 -5.47 25.38
C ILE A 24 4.30 -5.20 25.89
N SER A 25 4.80 -6.03 26.81
CA SER A 25 6.20 -5.97 27.22
C SER A 25 7.08 -6.40 26.04
N TYR A 26 7.89 -5.47 25.55
CA TYR A 26 8.82 -5.71 24.45
C TYR A 26 10.13 -4.96 24.70
N GLU A 27 11.19 -5.73 24.86
CA GLU A 27 12.55 -5.23 24.96
C GLU A 27 13.38 -5.83 23.81
N PRO A 28 13.77 -5.02 22.80
CA PRO A 28 14.53 -5.53 21.68
C PRO A 28 15.94 -5.93 22.13
N ALA A 29 16.43 -7.09 21.70
CA ALA A 29 17.74 -7.57 22.11
C ALA A 29 18.86 -6.67 21.56
N LYS A 30 19.95 -6.51 22.33
CA LYS A 30 21.12 -5.77 21.85
C LYS A 30 21.77 -6.52 20.68
N CYS A 31 22.08 -5.81 19.61
CA CYS A 31 22.79 -6.41 18.47
C CYS A 31 24.22 -6.78 18.87
N THR A 32 24.57 -8.06 18.73
CA THR A 32 25.93 -8.59 18.98
C THR A 32 26.71 -8.87 17.69
N TYR A 33 26.10 -8.62 16.52
CA TYR A 33 26.71 -8.89 15.22
C TYR A 33 27.90 -7.95 14.95
N VAL A 34 29.05 -8.53 14.63
CA VAL A 34 30.30 -7.82 14.32
C VAL A 34 30.62 -8.01 12.84
N GLY A 35 30.65 -6.90 12.07
CA GLY A 35 30.95 -6.91 10.63
C GLY A 35 30.04 -5.98 9.83
N GLU A 36 30.14 -6.05 8.51
CA GLU A 36 29.21 -5.35 7.61
C GLU A 36 27.86 -6.06 7.60
N CYS A 37 26.79 -5.30 7.85
CA CYS A 37 25.43 -5.80 7.97
C CYS A 37 24.60 -5.29 6.80
N ASN A 38 23.97 -6.21 6.07
CA ASN A 38 23.15 -5.90 4.89
C ASN A 38 21.67 -5.66 5.22
N GLY A 39 21.30 -5.66 6.51
CA GLY A 39 19.92 -5.53 6.98
C GLY A 39 19.26 -6.89 7.24
N THR A 40 18.30 -6.87 8.18
CA THR A 40 17.42 -7.97 8.62
C THR A 40 18.14 -9.30 8.95
N CYS A 41 18.37 -9.56 10.25
CA CYS A 41 18.95 -10.83 10.70
C CYS A 41 17.86 -11.81 11.19
N PRO A 42 18.14 -13.12 11.27
CA PRO A 42 17.16 -14.12 11.74
C PRO A 42 16.59 -13.84 13.14
N ALA A 43 17.37 -13.18 14.01
CA ALA A 43 16.88 -12.74 15.33
C ALA A 43 15.82 -11.61 15.21
N CYS A 44 15.96 -10.71 14.23
CA CYS A 44 14.96 -9.67 13.97
C CYS A 44 13.66 -10.26 13.41
N ASP A 45 13.72 -11.35 12.64
CA ASP A 45 12.51 -12.00 12.11
C ASP A 45 11.76 -12.76 13.20
N ALA A 46 12.49 -13.42 14.11
CA ALA A 46 11.93 -14.07 15.28
C ALA A 46 11.26 -13.07 16.26
N GLU A 47 11.86 -11.90 16.47
CA GLU A 47 11.27 -10.80 17.26
C GLU A 47 9.93 -10.33 16.66
N LEU A 48 9.84 -10.20 15.32
CA LEU A 48 8.62 -9.76 14.63
C LEU A 48 7.51 -10.81 14.76
N ALA A 49 7.83 -12.08 14.54
CA ALA A 49 6.87 -13.18 14.66
C ALA A 49 6.34 -13.34 16.10
N GLY A 50 7.13 -12.98 17.11
CA GLY A 50 6.68 -12.90 18.50
C GLY A 50 5.61 -11.82 18.71
N LEU A 51 5.92 -10.60 18.25
CA LEU A 51 5.01 -9.45 18.40
C LEU A 51 3.72 -9.61 17.60
N GLU A 52 3.78 -10.14 16.38
CA GLU A 52 2.60 -10.39 15.55
C GLU A 52 1.64 -11.41 16.18
N ARG A 53 2.18 -12.49 16.78
CA ARG A 53 1.35 -13.49 17.49
C ARG A 53 0.64 -12.88 18.70
N GLU A 54 1.31 -12.05 19.48
CA GLU A 54 0.72 -11.40 20.65
C GLU A 54 -0.39 -10.40 20.25
N LEU A 55 -0.16 -9.60 19.21
CA LEU A 55 -1.17 -8.69 18.67
C LEU A 55 -2.36 -9.47 18.10
N ALA A 56 -2.13 -10.61 17.46
CA ALA A 56 -3.19 -11.48 16.95
C ALA A 56 -4.02 -12.09 18.10
N LEU A 57 -3.39 -12.58 19.17
CA LEU A 57 -4.09 -13.08 20.35
C LEU A 57 -4.94 -12.00 21.02
N ARG A 58 -4.42 -10.77 21.10
CA ARG A 58 -5.17 -9.63 21.66
C ARG A 58 -6.38 -9.26 20.80
N ARG A 59 -6.25 -9.29 19.47
CA ARG A 59 -7.39 -9.13 18.55
C ARG A 59 -8.42 -10.23 18.73
N MET A 60 -7.99 -11.50 18.81
CA MET A 60 -8.89 -12.64 19.06
C MET A 60 -9.59 -12.56 20.42
N ALA A 61 -8.94 -11.94 21.41
CA ALA A 61 -9.52 -11.64 22.72
C ALA A 61 -10.38 -10.36 22.75
N GLY A 62 -10.67 -9.74 21.58
CA GLY A 62 -11.52 -8.55 21.46
C GLY A 62 -10.87 -7.24 21.92
N LYS A 63 -9.56 -7.25 22.22
CA LYS A 63 -8.83 -6.04 22.66
C LYS A 63 -8.48 -5.18 21.43
N VAL A 64 -8.75 -3.88 21.53
CA VAL A 64 -8.31 -2.90 20.51
C VAL A 64 -6.79 -3.01 20.35
N VAL A 65 -6.33 -3.15 19.12
CA VAL A 65 -4.90 -3.14 18.81
C VAL A 65 -4.55 -1.86 18.05
N THR A 66 -3.66 -1.07 18.63
CA THR A 66 -3.19 0.20 18.07
C THR A 66 -1.89 -0.04 17.32
N VAL A 67 -1.92 0.02 16.00
CA VAL A 67 -0.70 0.11 15.19
C VAL A 67 -0.52 1.59 14.89
N ALA A 68 0.71 2.12 14.98
CA ALA A 68 0.97 3.56 14.87
C ALA A 68 0.12 4.23 13.77
N GLY A 69 -0.83 5.08 14.18
CA GLY A 69 -1.75 5.83 13.31
C GLY A 69 -3.12 5.21 13.01
N ILE A 70 -3.41 3.95 13.38
CA ILE A 70 -4.74 3.33 13.17
C ILE A 70 -5.12 2.48 14.39
N ALA A 71 -6.21 2.85 15.07
CA ALA A 71 -6.88 1.97 16.02
C ALA A 71 -7.62 0.88 15.23
N LEU A 72 -7.08 -0.34 15.19
CA LEU A 72 -7.76 -1.47 14.59
C LEU A 72 -8.73 -2.05 15.62
N GLY A 73 -10.01 -1.73 15.39
CA GLY A 73 -11.27 -2.20 15.98
C GLY A 73 -11.23 -3.10 17.23
N ALA A 74 -11.90 -2.65 18.30
CA ALA A 74 -12.45 -3.55 19.30
C ALA A 74 -13.69 -4.23 18.74
N ALA A 75 -13.70 -5.56 18.71
CA ALA A 75 -14.94 -6.32 18.66
C ALA A 75 -15.50 -6.37 20.09
N ALA A 76 -16.67 -5.77 20.30
CA ALA A 76 -17.40 -5.79 21.55
C ALA A 76 -17.80 -7.23 21.92
N LEU A 77 -17.49 -7.65 23.14
CA LEU A 77 -17.97 -8.89 23.73
C LEU A 77 -19.39 -8.66 24.26
N SER A 78 -20.43 -9.21 23.62
CA SER A 78 -21.60 -9.79 24.31
C SER A 78 -22.56 -10.54 23.37
N SER A 79 -22.61 -11.87 23.58
CA SER A 79 -23.74 -12.81 23.45
C SER A 79 -24.50 -13.00 22.12
N CYS A 80 -24.26 -14.18 21.52
CA CYS A 80 -25.15 -15.05 20.73
C CYS A 80 -26.32 -14.43 19.93
N SER A 81 -26.20 -14.40 18.59
CA SER A 81 -26.81 -15.38 17.66
C SER A 81 -26.74 -14.83 16.22
N SER A 82 -26.54 -15.73 15.26
CA SER A 82 -26.49 -15.47 13.82
C SER A 82 -27.61 -14.56 13.31
N GLU A 83 -27.27 -13.55 12.52
CA GLU A 83 -27.48 -13.52 11.06
C GLU A 83 -27.06 -12.15 10.50
N ASN A 84 -26.56 -12.17 9.26
CA ASN A 84 -26.27 -10.99 8.46
C ASN A 84 -27.48 -10.05 8.42
N LEU A 85 -27.36 -8.86 9.01
CA LEU A 85 -28.16 -7.70 8.60
C LEU A 85 -27.24 -6.49 8.49
N VAL A 86 -27.04 -6.08 7.25
CA VAL A 86 -26.75 -4.68 6.91
C VAL A 86 -28.06 -3.91 7.13
N PRO A 87 -28.02 -2.73 7.77
CA PRO A 87 -28.89 -1.66 7.29
C PRO A 87 -28.10 -0.40 6.95
N GLU A 88 -28.55 0.19 5.85
CA GLU A 88 -28.10 1.42 5.22
C GLU A 88 -28.32 2.68 6.07
N ALA A 89 -27.60 3.73 5.64
CA ALA A 89 -27.93 5.15 5.75
C ALA A 89 -27.79 5.83 7.13
N ILE A 90 -26.63 6.46 7.33
CA ILE A 90 -26.61 7.84 7.85
C ILE A 90 -25.89 8.71 6.81
N ASP A 91 -26.72 9.54 6.18
CA ASP A 91 -26.38 10.66 5.33
C ASP A 91 -25.53 11.65 6.13
N ASN A 92 -24.31 11.93 5.65
CA ASN A 92 -23.59 13.14 6.02
C ASN A 92 -22.87 13.66 4.76
N LYS A 93 -23.57 14.59 4.11
CA LYS A 93 -23.04 15.57 3.17
C LYS A 93 -21.74 16.21 3.69
N THR A 94 -20.84 16.42 2.73
CA THR A 94 -19.76 17.45 2.74
C THR A 94 -18.58 17.07 3.66
N GLU A 95 -17.35 16.90 3.22
CA GLU A 95 -16.58 17.56 2.16
C GLU A 95 -15.41 16.63 1.80
N ALA A 96 -14.97 16.64 0.54
CA ALA A 96 -13.78 15.92 0.11
C ALA A 96 -12.52 16.53 0.78
N VAL A 97 -12.19 16.07 1.98
CA VAL A 97 -10.90 16.37 2.60
C VAL A 97 -9.86 15.53 1.87
N GLY A 98 -9.11 16.22 1.01
CA GLY A 98 -7.94 15.68 0.34
C GLY A 98 -7.07 14.93 1.33
N HIS A 99 -6.62 13.75 0.92
CA HIS A 99 -5.66 12.96 1.68
C HIS A 99 -4.33 13.74 1.70
N ASN A 100 -4.19 14.67 2.65
CA ASN A 100 -2.87 14.97 3.20
C ASN A 100 -2.48 13.72 3.99
N SER A 101 -1.92 12.76 3.26
CA SER A 101 -0.98 11.82 3.84
C SER A 101 0.10 12.67 4.51
N GLU A 102 0.19 12.63 5.83
CA GLU A 102 1.40 13.07 6.52
C GLU A 102 2.52 12.13 6.09
N VAL A 103 3.12 12.51 4.96
CA VAL A 103 4.27 11.91 4.35
C VAL A 103 5.45 12.33 5.22
N PHE A 104 6.03 11.40 5.96
CA PHE A 104 7.43 11.51 6.38
C PHE A 104 8.32 11.36 5.13
N GLY A 105 8.16 12.29 4.18
CA GLY A 105 8.99 12.45 3.00
C GLY A 105 9.88 13.65 3.23
N ALA A 106 11.08 13.58 2.71
CA ALA A 106 12.13 14.55 3.01
C ALA A 106 11.83 15.93 2.40
N ILE A 107 10.93 16.72 3.00
CA ILE A 107 10.60 18.15 2.80
C ILE A 107 10.24 18.59 1.35
N ASP A 108 10.65 17.87 0.29
CA ASP A 108 10.51 18.26 -1.11
C ASP A 108 10.31 17.04 -2.04
N GLU A 109 9.44 16.10 -1.67
CA GLU A 109 9.10 14.92 -2.50
C GLU A 109 7.71 15.08 -3.14
N GLU A 110 7.66 15.20 -4.47
CA GLU A 110 6.43 15.21 -5.25
C GLU A 110 6.30 13.91 -6.04
N SER A 111 5.13 13.26 -5.94
CA SER A 111 4.83 12.06 -6.74
C SER A 111 4.49 12.41 -8.19
N PRO A 112 4.68 11.49 -9.15
CA PRO A 112 4.21 11.67 -10.52
C PRO A 112 2.69 11.87 -10.60
N ILE A 113 2.23 12.72 -11.52
CA ILE A 113 0.81 13.08 -11.65
C ILE A 113 0.37 12.90 -13.10
N TYR A 114 -0.70 12.11 -13.31
CA TYR A 114 -1.36 11.99 -14.61
C TYR A 114 -1.89 13.36 -15.08
N PRO A 115 -1.87 13.70 -16.38
CA PRO A 115 -2.41 14.97 -16.87
C PRO A 115 -3.88 15.18 -16.50
N GLY A 116 -4.19 16.22 -15.73
CA GLY A 116 -5.54 16.45 -15.19
C GLY A 116 -5.83 15.71 -13.87
N GLY A 117 -4.81 15.08 -13.28
CA GLY A 117 -4.89 14.43 -11.98
C GLY A 117 -5.54 13.03 -12.01
N GLN A 118 -5.78 12.50 -10.82
CA GLN A 118 -6.32 11.14 -10.66
C GLN A 118 -7.70 10.96 -11.30
N ALA A 119 -8.58 11.97 -11.20
CA ALA A 119 -9.92 11.91 -11.79
C ALA A 119 -9.88 11.78 -13.33
N ALA A 120 -8.99 12.54 -13.99
CA ALA A 120 -8.79 12.44 -15.43
C ALA A 120 -8.22 11.07 -15.84
N MET A 121 -7.35 10.49 -15.02
CA MET A 121 -6.81 9.14 -15.24
C MET A 121 -7.91 8.08 -15.17
N MET A 122 -8.75 8.13 -14.13
CA MET A 122 -9.86 7.18 -13.98
C MET A 122 -10.83 7.27 -15.16
N LYS A 123 -11.19 8.50 -15.56
CA LYS A 123 -12.03 8.75 -16.74
C LYS A 123 -11.39 8.22 -18.03
N TYR A 124 -10.08 8.43 -18.21
CA TYR A 124 -9.35 7.87 -19.35
C TYR A 124 -9.45 6.34 -19.37
N ILE A 125 -9.22 5.69 -18.23
CA ILE A 125 -9.32 4.22 -18.13
C ILE A 125 -10.73 3.77 -18.50
N GLU A 126 -11.76 4.34 -17.90
CA GLU A 126 -13.16 3.99 -18.16
C GLU A 126 -13.55 4.18 -19.63
N GLN A 127 -13.05 5.22 -20.29
CA GLN A 127 -13.37 5.51 -21.69
C GLN A 127 -12.58 4.69 -22.70
N ASN A 128 -11.41 4.19 -22.32
CA ASN A 128 -10.49 3.52 -23.24
C ASN A 128 -10.35 2.03 -22.98
N ILE A 129 -10.87 1.52 -21.85
CA ILE A 129 -10.80 0.10 -21.50
C ILE A 129 -11.65 -0.73 -22.45
N ARG A 130 -11.07 -1.82 -22.94
CA ARG A 130 -11.73 -2.80 -23.80
C ARG A 130 -11.85 -4.09 -23.03
N TYR A 131 -13.06 -4.54 -22.79
CA TYR A 131 -13.28 -5.83 -22.14
C TYR A 131 -12.98 -6.96 -23.14
N PRO A 132 -12.07 -7.90 -22.81
CA PRO A 132 -11.84 -9.06 -23.66
C PRO A 132 -13.12 -9.87 -23.87
N ASP A 133 -13.39 -10.27 -25.11
CA ASP A 133 -14.52 -11.12 -25.46
C ASP A 133 -14.21 -12.58 -25.12
N THR A 134 -14.33 -12.89 -23.84
CA THR A 134 -14.10 -14.22 -23.29
C THR A 134 -15.42 -14.84 -22.85
N VAL A 135 -15.58 -16.14 -23.10
CA VAL A 135 -16.81 -16.89 -22.75
C VAL A 135 -17.10 -16.82 -21.24
N ASN A 136 -16.06 -16.70 -20.42
CA ASN A 136 -16.15 -16.53 -18.97
C ASN A 136 -15.54 -15.19 -18.57
N ARG A 137 -16.35 -14.13 -18.56
CA ARG A 137 -15.90 -12.82 -18.04
C ARG A 137 -15.52 -12.97 -16.57
N VAL A 138 -14.31 -12.54 -16.24
CA VAL A 138 -13.78 -12.57 -14.87
C VAL A 138 -13.75 -11.14 -14.32
N GLU A 139 -14.20 -10.98 -13.09
CA GLU A 139 -14.04 -9.75 -12.33
C GLU A 139 -12.72 -9.74 -11.58
N GLY A 140 -12.08 -8.58 -11.51
CA GLY A 140 -10.89 -8.45 -10.71
C GLY A 140 -10.07 -7.22 -11.05
N ARG A 141 -8.78 -7.30 -10.73
CA ARG A 141 -7.82 -6.23 -11.02
C ARG A 141 -6.52 -6.80 -11.55
N VAL A 142 -6.03 -6.20 -12.63
CA VAL A 142 -4.66 -6.36 -13.08
C VAL A 142 -3.85 -5.24 -12.45
N VAL A 143 -2.73 -5.57 -11.81
CA VAL A 143 -1.83 -4.57 -11.23
C VAL A 143 -0.64 -4.42 -12.14
N VAL A 144 -0.47 -3.21 -12.67
CA VAL A 144 0.62 -2.85 -13.59
C VAL A 144 1.62 -1.96 -12.85
N SER A 145 2.90 -2.25 -12.97
CA SER A 145 3.99 -1.39 -12.52
C SER A 145 4.71 -0.80 -13.72
N PHE A 146 5.06 0.48 -13.64
CA PHE A 146 5.81 1.18 -14.67
C PHE A 146 6.68 2.27 -14.05
N VAL A 147 7.66 2.76 -14.79
CA VAL A 147 8.51 3.87 -14.40
C VAL A 147 8.05 5.12 -15.14
N VAL A 148 7.75 6.19 -14.40
CA VAL A 148 7.61 7.53 -14.95
C VAL A 148 9.00 8.14 -15.00
N ASP A 149 9.48 8.41 -16.21
CA ASP A 149 10.79 9.02 -16.46
C ASP A 149 10.75 10.54 -16.17
N GLU A 150 11.92 11.17 -16.13
CA GLU A 150 12.10 12.59 -15.83
C GLU A 150 11.44 13.52 -16.86
N ASP A 151 11.20 13.02 -18.07
CA ASP A 151 10.49 13.69 -19.16
C ASP A 151 8.98 13.37 -19.20
N GLY A 152 8.49 12.59 -18.23
CA GLY A 152 7.10 12.16 -18.14
C GLY A 152 6.72 10.97 -19.00
N THR A 153 7.67 10.37 -19.74
CA THR A 153 7.39 9.15 -20.51
C THR A 153 7.28 7.93 -19.60
N LEU A 154 6.51 6.93 -20.04
CA LEU A 154 6.32 5.69 -19.30
C LEU A 154 7.25 4.62 -19.88
N LYS A 155 8.04 3.99 -19.01
CA LYS A 155 8.98 2.90 -19.34
C LYS A 155 8.77 1.72 -18.41
N ASP A 156 9.38 0.57 -18.76
CA ASP A 156 9.37 -0.65 -17.95
C ASP A 156 7.97 -1.08 -17.49
N VAL A 157 6.99 -1.00 -18.40
CA VAL A 157 5.60 -1.35 -18.12
C VAL A 157 5.45 -2.87 -18.03
N ILE A 158 5.23 -3.37 -16.81
CA ILE A 158 5.12 -4.79 -16.48
C ILE A 158 3.87 -5.09 -15.65
N VAL A 159 3.32 -6.28 -15.81
CA VAL A 159 2.26 -6.78 -14.92
C VAL A 159 2.91 -7.39 -13.68
N VAL A 160 2.52 -6.91 -12.49
CA VAL A 160 2.99 -7.44 -11.20
C VAL A 160 1.95 -8.33 -10.52
N ARG A 161 0.67 -8.19 -10.91
CA ARG A 161 -0.39 -9.13 -10.52
C ARG A 161 -1.31 -9.35 -11.72
N SER A 162 -1.29 -10.58 -12.21
CA SER A 162 -2.11 -11.04 -13.32
C SER A 162 -3.54 -11.34 -12.87
N LEU A 163 -4.50 -11.08 -13.76
CA LEU A 163 -5.87 -11.59 -13.63
C LEU A 163 -6.08 -12.77 -14.58
N ALA A 164 -5.83 -12.53 -15.87
CA ALA A 164 -5.81 -13.51 -16.95
C ALA A 164 -5.07 -12.89 -18.15
N PRO A 165 -4.48 -13.67 -19.06
CA PRO A 165 -3.63 -13.16 -20.13
C PRO A 165 -4.27 -12.05 -20.98
N GLU A 166 -5.54 -12.20 -21.34
CA GLU A 166 -6.26 -11.26 -22.20
C GLU A 166 -6.52 -9.91 -21.50
N TYR A 167 -6.74 -9.96 -20.18
CA TYR A 167 -6.93 -8.78 -19.34
C TYR A 167 -5.60 -8.06 -19.08
N ASP A 168 -4.52 -8.84 -18.93
CA ASP A 168 -3.17 -8.33 -18.75
C ASP A 168 -2.71 -7.56 -19.99
N GLU A 169 -2.94 -8.11 -21.19
CA GLU A 169 -2.64 -7.45 -22.46
C GLU A 169 -3.37 -6.11 -22.61
N GLU A 170 -4.66 -6.10 -22.27
CA GLU A 170 -5.45 -4.87 -22.30
C GLU A 170 -4.93 -3.83 -21.29
N ALA A 171 -4.61 -4.25 -20.06
CA ALA A 171 -4.06 -3.36 -19.05
C ALA A 171 -2.71 -2.78 -19.49
N LEU A 172 -1.84 -3.58 -20.10
CA LEU A 172 -0.58 -3.13 -20.68
C LEU A 172 -0.81 -2.14 -21.83
N ARG A 173 -1.79 -2.41 -22.71
CA ARG A 173 -2.17 -1.51 -23.82
C ARG A 173 -2.65 -0.17 -23.30
N LEU A 174 -3.50 -0.14 -22.27
CA LEU A 174 -3.99 1.07 -21.65
C LEU A 174 -2.85 1.93 -21.11
N VAL A 175 -1.96 1.33 -20.31
CA VAL A 175 -0.85 2.07 -19.69
C VAL A 175 0.12 2.60 -20.74
N ARG A 176 0.45 1.80 -21.77
CA ARG A 176 1.36 2.23 -22.86
C ARG A 176 0.80 3.37 -23.70
N ASN A 177 -0.53 3.50 -23.79
CA ASN A 177 -1.20 4.55 -24.57
C ASN A 177 -1.55 5.80 -23.73
N MET A 178 -1.15 5.85 -22.47
CA MET A 178 -1.36 7.04 -21.66
C MET A 178 -0.57 8.24 -22.19
N PRO A 179 -1.10 9.47 -22.03
CA PRO A 179 -0.34 10.68 -22.31
C PRO A 179 0.87 10.80 -21.37
N LYS A 180 1.82 11.68 -21.71
CA LYS A 180 2.97 11.97 -20.85
C LYS A 180 2.54 12.47 -19.48
N TRP A 181 3.09 11.90 -18.43
CA TRP A 181 2.81 12.27 -17.05
C TRP A 181 3.63 13.48 -16.62
N LYS A 182 3.19 14.16 -15.56
CA LYS A 182 4.10 15.04 -14.82
C LYS A 182 5.06 14.16 -14.02
N PRO A 183 6.38 14.32 -14.18
CA PRO A 183 7.36 13.51 -13.46
C PRO A 183 7.31 13.79 -11.96
N GLY A 184 7.78 12.83 -11.16
CA GLY A 184 8.00 13.08 -9.74
C GLY A 184 9.19 14.03 -9.54
N ARG A 185 9.20 14.73 -8.41
CA ARG A 185 10.29 15.64 -8.05
C ARG A 185 10.87 15.29 -6.69
N LEU A 186 12.17 15.41 -6.56
CA LEU A 186 12.89 15.32 -5.30
C LEU A 186 13.82 16.54 -5.20
N ARG A 187 13.58 17.40 -4.21
CA ARG A 187 14.34 18.64 -4.01
C ARG A 187 14.36 19.52 -5.27
N GLY A 188 13.19 19.69 -5.88
CA GLY A 188 13.00 20.49 -7.09
C GLY A 188 13.56 19.88 -8.40
N ARG A 189 14.18 18.70 -8.36
CA ARG A 189 14.68 18.00 -9.56
C ARG A 189 13.74 16.88 -9.97
N CYS A 190 13.46 16.77 -11.27
CA CYS A 190 12.72 15.64 -11.82
C CYS A 190 13.51 14.34 -11.56
N VAL A 191 12.82 13.30 -11.11
CA VAL A 191 13.41 11.99 -10.84
C VAL A 191 12.55 10.89 -11.43
N LYS A 192 13.18 9.77 -11.78
CA LYS A 192 12.48 8.55 -12.19
C LYS A 192 11.75 7.96 -10.99
N VAL A 193 10.45 7.71 -11.14
CA VAL A 193 9.64 7.15 -10.06
C VAL A 193 8.90 5.92 -10.57
N ARG A 194 8.98 4.83 -9.81
CA ARG A 194 8.18 3.64 -10.06
C ARG A 194 6.76 3.85 -9.52
N TYR A 195 5.78 3.72 -10.41
CA TYR A 195 4.37 3.84 -10.11
C TYR A 195 3.70 2.48 -10.26
N THR A 196 2.65 2.23 -9.47
CA THR A 196 1.86 1.00 -9.53
C THR A 196 0.39 1.35 -9.64
N LEU A 197 -0.26 0.87 -10.70
CA LEU A 197 -1.64 1.17 -11.04
C LEU A 197 -2.48 -0.11 -11.05
N PRO A 198 -3.49 -0.23 -10.18
CA PRO A 198 -4.50 -1.29 -10.29
C PRO A 198 -5.57 -0.91 -11.31
N VAL A 199 -5.63 -1.64 -12.43
CA VAL A 199 -6.69 -1.54 -13.43
C VAL A 199 -7.79 -2.52 -13.05
N LYS A 200 -9.00 -2.01 -12.77
CA LYS A 200 -10.15 -2.83 -12.36
C LYS A 200 -11.00 -3.20 -13.56
N PHE A 201 -11.34 -4.47 -13.67
CA PHE A 201 -12.30 -5.00 -14.64
C PHE A 201 -13.53 -5.48 -13.86
N LYS A 202 -14.70 -4.97 -14.23
CA LYS A 202 -16.00 -5.35 -13.66
C LYS A 202 -16.77 -6.19 -14.67
N SER A 203 -17.57 -7.14 -14.22
CA SER A 203 -18.59 -7.76 -15.06
C SER A 203 -19.78 -6.81 -15.09
N GLU A 204 -20.11 -6.30 -16.27
CA GLU A 204 -21.43 -5.68 -16.50
C GLU A 204 -22.55 -6.71 -16.41
#